data_AF-A0A059PHN1-F1
#
_entry.id   AF-A0A059PHN1-F1
#
_cell.length_a   1.000
_cell.length_b   1.000
_cell.length_c   1.000
_cell.angle_alpha   90.00
_cell.angle_beta   90.00
_cell.angle_gamma   90.00
#
_symmetry.space_group_name_H-M   'P 1'
#
loop_
_entity.id
_entity.type
_entity.pdbx_description
1 polymer ?
#
loop_
_entity_poly.entity_id
_entity_poly.type
_entity_poly.pdbx_seq_one_letter_code
_entity_poly.pdbx_strand_id
1 'polypeptide(L)'
;EMRKLLKSNGEREPLYSYADPVPTEMKDVVLMELCAVPIDWKMLTTLRPKNKQEEEYFSRMVEMGKLELKTEARDRREFALNNCVKKIKNKSGIVETRLMTCESCGEEMCCGKSCGDFNYDLYIRVEARVVKPKPVPMTT
;
A
#
# COMPACT_ATOMS: atom_id res chain seq x y z
N GLU A 1 -19.48 -2.53 -29.01
CA GLU A 1 -19.21 -1.08 -28.93
C GLU A 1 -19.64 -0.29 -30.15
N MET A 2 -19.18 -0.63 -31.37
CA MET A 2 -19.53 0.09 -32.62
C MET A 2 -21.05 0.32 -32.82
N ARG A 3 -21.89 -0.70 -32.57
CA ARG A 3 -23.37 -0.55 -32.64
C ARG A 3 -23.97 0.44 -31.62
N LYS A 4 -23.34 0.61 -30.44
CA LYS A 4 -23.79 1.58 -29.43
C LYS A 4 -23.40 3.00 -29.82
N LEU A 5 -22.17 3.17 -30.31
CA LEU A 5 -21.64 4.46 -30.80
C LEU A 5 -22.40 4.97 -32.03
N LEU A 6 -22.77 4.09 -32.97
CA LEU A 6 -23.62 4.47 -34.11
C LEU A 6 -25.02 4.95 -33.68
N LYS A 7 -25.51 4.50 -32.51
CA LYS A 7 -26.82 4.86 -31.97
C LYS A 7 -26.77 6.15 -31.15
N SER A 8 -25.61 6.51 -30.59
CA SER A 8 -25.35 7.74 -29.85
C SER A 8 -24.62 8.81 -30.67
N ASN A 9 -24.66 8.76 -32.01
CA ASN A 9 -23.99 9.72 -32.89
C ASN A 9 -22.46 9.85 -32.63
N GLY A 10 -21.81 8.80 -32.12
CA GLY A 10 -20.39 8.81 -31.78
C GLY A 10 -20.07 9.38 -30.39
N GLU A 11 -21.08 9.85 -29.62
CA GLU A 11 -20.88 10.24 -28.23
C GLU A 11 -20.57 9.00 -27.39
N ARG A 12 -19.39 8.99 -26.78
CA ARG A 12 -19.02 8.04 -25.73
C ARG A 12 -19.72 8.46 -24.45
N GLU A 13 -20.21 7.49 -23.67
CA GLU A 13 -20.64 7.82 -22.32
C GLU A 13 -19.49 8.52 -21.57
N PRO A 14 -19.81 9.57 -20.79
CA PRO A 14 -18.80 10.23 -19.97
C PRO A 14 -18.15 9.19 -19.07
N LEU A 15 -16.82 9.24 -19.00
CA LEU A 15 -16.05 8.35 -18.14
C LEU A 15 -16.57 8.49 -16.71
N TYR A 16 -16.96 7.37 -16.09
CA TYR A 16 -17.40 7.40 -14.71
C TYR A 16 -16.27 7.96 -13.83
N SER A 17 -16.51 9.12 -13.20
CA SER A 17 -15.57 9.73 -12.28
C SER A 17 -16.00 9.43 -10.86
N TYR A 18 -15.06 8.95 -10.05
CA TYR A 18 -15.26 8.86 -8.61
C TYR A 18 -15.33 10.27 -8.01
N ALA A 19 -16.03 10.40 -6.89
CA ALA A 19 -16.06 11.63 -6.12
C ALA A 19 -14.67 11.90 -5.50
N ASP A 20 -14.28 13.17 -5.47
CA ASP A 20 -13.10 13.62 -4.72
C ASP A 20 -13.40 13.47 -3.21
N PRO A 21 -12.67 12.63 -2.46
CA PRO A 21 -12.91 12.44 -1.04
C PRO A 21 -12.44 13.64 -0.20
N VAL A 22 -11.73 14.62 -0.79
CA VAL A 22 -11.23 15.79 -0.09
C VAL A 22 -12.33 16.84 0.07
N PRO A 23 -12.74 17.19 1.31
CA PRO A 23 -13.70 18.25 1.54
C PRO A 23 -13.20 19.59 0.96
N THR A 24 -14.13 20.39 0.44
CA THR A 24 -13.77 21.61 -0.30
C THR A 24 -13.00 22.61 0.56
N GLU A 25 -13.35 22.71 1.84
CA GLU A 25 -12.73 23.61 2.83
C GLU A 25 -11.29 23.19 3.18
N MET A 26 -10.93 21.94 2.89
CA MET A 26 -9.65 21.35 3.27
C MET A 26 -8.66 21.24 2.09
N LYS A 27 -9.06 21.66 0.88
CA LYS A 27 -8.25 21.51 -0.35
C LYS A 27 -6.91 22.22 -0.29
N ASP A 28 -6.83 23.33 0.44
CA ASP A 28 -5.60 24.11 0.60
C ASP A 28 -4.68 23.55 1.69
N VAL A 29 -5.12 22.54 2.45
CA VAL A 29 -4.30 21.89 3.46
C VAL A 29 -3.35 20.90 2.82
N VAL A 30 -2.06 21.07 3.04
CA VAL A 30 -1.05 20.09 2.62
C VAL A 30 -1.13 18.85 3.53
N LEU A 31 -1.83 17.81 3.07
CA LEU A 31 -2.10 16.61 3.86
C LEU A 31 -0.83 16.00 4.48
N MET A 32 0.27 15.98 3.73
CA MET A 32 1.53 15.38 4.19
C MET A 32 2.15 16.13 5.38
N GLU A 33 1.96 17.44 5.49
CA GLU A 33 2.44 18.22 6.65
C GLU A 33 1.70 17.82 7.93
N LEU A 34 0.40 17.53 7.82
CA LEU A 34 -0.39 17.01 8.94
C LEU A 34 0.03 15.60 9.34
N CYS A 35 0.41 14.77 8.37
CA CYS A 35 0.80 13.38 8.60
C CYS A 35 2.19 13.23 9.21
N ALA A 36 3.09 14.20 9.00
CA ALA A 36 4.49 14.12 9.43
C ALA A 36 4.67 14.10 10.96
N VAL A 37 3.68 14.57 11.73
CA VAL A 37 3.76 14.68 13.19
C VAL A 37 2.68 13.82 13.89
N PRO A 38 2.97 13.29 15.10
CA PRO A 38 2.01 12.50 15.87
C PRO A 38 1.01 13.38 16.64
N ILE A 39 0.49 14.42 16.00
CA ILE A 39 -0.46 15.39 16.57
C ILE A 39 -1.79 15.27 15.83
N ASP A 40 -2.91 15.45 16.53
CA ASP A 40 -4.23 15.50 15.90
C ASP A 40 -4.30 16.67 14.90
N TRP A 41 -4.78 16.40 13.68
CA TRP A 41 -4.83 17.42 12.63
C TRP A 41 -5.71 18.62 13.01
N LYS A 42 -6.72 18.42 13.87
CA LYS A 42 -7.57 19.50 14.37
C LYS A 42 -6.79 20.55 15.17
N MET A 43 -5.61 20.19 15.70
CA MET A 43 -4.70 21.11 16.39
C MET A 43 -3.67 21.77 15.47
N LEU A 44 -3.52 21.29 14.23
CA LEU A 44 -2.49 21.74 13.29
C LEU A 44 -3.01 22.72 12.23
N THR A 45 -4.33 22.81 12.07
CA THR A 45 -4.99 23.75 11.17
C THR A 45 -6.21 24.36 11.83
N THR A 46 -6.61 25.55 11.38
CA THR A 46 -7.87 26.20 11.76
C THR A 46 -9.02 25.86 10.82
N LEU A 47 -8.74 25.25 9.67
CA LEU A 47 -9.76 24.86 8.69
C LEU A 47 -10.60 23.68 9.20
N ARG A 48 -11.90 23.68 8.87
CA ARG A 48 -12.87 22.70 9.34
C ARG A 48 -13.82 22.31 8.20
N PRO A 49 -14.05 21.01 7.97
CA PRO A 49 -15.10 20.55 7.06
C PRO A 49 -16.49 21.02 7.50
N LYS A 50 -17.41 21.16 6.55
CA LYS A 50 -18.74 21.71 6.83
C LYS A 50 -19.63 20.78 7.64
N ASN A 51 -19.47 19.48 7.44
CA ASN A 51 -20.31 18.47 8.07
C ASN A 51 -19.47 17.36 8.70
N LYS A 52 -20.11 16.63 9.62
CA LYS A 52 -19.47 15.54 10.37
C LYS A 52 -18.93 14.43 9.47
N GLN A 53 -19.64 14.14 8.37
CA GLN A 53 -19.25 13.07 7.45
C GLN A 53 -17.95 13.41 6.70
N GLU A 54 -17.81 14.64 6.23
CA GLU A 54 -16.57 15.16 5.65
C GLU A 54 -15.43 15.22 6.66
N GLU A 55 -15.73 15.52 7.92
CA GLU A 55 -14.74 15.45 9.01
C GLU A 55 -14.22 14.02 9.22
N GLU A 56 -15.10 13.03 9.18
CA GLU A 56 -14.73 11.61 9.24
C GLU A 56 -13.89 11.20 8.02
N TYR A 57 -14.25 11.66 6.81
CA TYR A 57 -13.47 11.41 5.60
C TYR A 57 -12.07 12.00 5.70
N PHE A 58 -11.95 13.26 6.08
CA PHE A 58 -10.66 13.91 6.21
C PHE A 58 -9.79 13.25 7.30
N SER A 59 -10.40 12.90 8.43
CA SER A 59 -9.71 12.18 9.51
C SER A 59 -9.15 10.82 9.05
N ARG A 60 -9.92 10.06 8.26
CA ARG A 60 -9.44 8.81 7.65
C ARG A 60 -8.31 9.04 6.65
N MET A 61 -8.37 10.09 5.83
CA MET A 61 -7.28 10.42 4.91
C MET A 61 -5.98 10.74 5.65
N VAL A 62 -6.05 11.51 6.75
CA VAL A 62 -4.89 11.79 7.61
C VAL A 62 -4.35 10.51 8.24
N GLU A 63 -5.22 9.65 8.74
CA GLU A 63 -4.82 8.35 9.31
C GLU A 63 -4.11 7.47 8.28
N MET A 64 -4.66 7.37 7.07
CA MET A 64 -4.06 6.63 5.96
C MET A 64 -2.69 7.19 5.59
N GLY A 65 -2.54 8.51 5.47
CA GLY A 65 -1.24 9.14 5.20
C GLY A 65 -0.21 8.88 6.31
N LYS A 66 -0.63 8.86 7.59
CA LYS A 66 0.25 8.48 8.71
C LYS A 66 0.68 7.01 8.62
N LEU A 67 -0.22 6.11 8.24
CA LEU A 67 0.08 4.69 8.03
C LEU A 67 1.01 4.48 6.83
N GLU A 68 0.83 5.25 5.76
CA GLU A 68 1.70 5.26 4.60
C GLU A 68 3.13 5.66 4.99
N LEU A 69 3.32 6.78 5.70
CA LEU A 69 4.65 7.21 6.16
C LEU A 69 5.32 6.16 7.07
N LYS A 70 4.56 5.52 7.96
CA LYS A 70 5.06 4.42 8.80
C LYS A 70 5.48 3.22 7.96
N THR A 71 4.69 2.88 6.95
CA THR A 71 4.95 1.77 6.02
C THR A 71 6.19 2.07 5.19
N GLU A 72 6.31 3.26 4.61
CA GLU A 72 7.47 3.68 3.85
C GLU A 72 8.75 3.64 4.71
N ALA A 73 8.70 4.14 5.96
CA ALA A 73 9.84 4.09 6.86
C ALA A 73 10.20 2.66 7.29
N ARG A 74 9.22 1.76 7.42
CA ARG A 74 9.46 0.33 7.62
C ARG A 74 10.11 -0.28 6.39
N ASP A 75 9.49 -0.11 5.23
CA ASP A 75 9.90 -0.72 3.97
C ASP A 75 11.27 -0.20 3.54
N ARG A 76 11.62 1.08 3.77
CA ARG A 76 12.97 1.60 3.56
C ARG A 76 14.02 0.90 4.42
N ARG A 77 13.71 0.63 5.69
CA ARG A 77 14.58 -0.14 6.59
C ARG A 77 14.71 -1.59 6.15
N GLU A 78 13.61 -2.22 5.74
CA GLU A 78 13.61 -3.60 5.26
C GLU A 78 14.30 -3.75 3.89
N PHE A 79 14.10 -2.80 2.99
CA PHE A 79 14.73 -2.74 1.67
C PHE A 79 16.23 -2.45 1.79
N ALA A 80 16.66 -1.64 2.75
CA ALA A 80 18.09 -1.50 3.05
C ALA A 80 18.72 -2.83 3.49
N LEU A 81 17.92 -3.73 4.06
CA LEU A 81 18.32 -5.09 4.45
C LEU A 81 18.05 -6.12 3.34
N ASN A 82 17.67 -5.71 2.12
CA ASN A 82 17.12 -6.64 1.13
C ASN A 82 18.10 -7.75 0.74
N ASN A 83 17.70 -8.97 1.03
CA ASN A 83 18.40 -10.21 0.71
C ASN A 83 18.10 -10.70 -0.73
N CYS A 84 17.24 -9.99 -1.46
CA CYS A 84 16.74 -10.38 -2.78
C CYS A 84 17.74 -10.11 -3.91
N VAL A 85 18.72 -9.22 -3.71
CA VAL A 85 19.75 -8.89 -4.70
C VAL A 85 21.12 -9.20 -4.09
N LYS A 86 21.77 -10.26 -4.56
CA LYS A 86 23.10 -10.66 -4.10
C LYS A 86 24.17 -10.28 -5.11
N LYS A 87 25.22 -9.61 -4.64
CA LYS A 87 26.44 -9.37 -5.40
C LYS A 87 27.43 -10.50 -5.10
N ILE A 88 27.75 -11.32 -6.09
CA ILE A 88 28.65 -12.46 -5.95
C ILE A 88 29.89 -12.20 -6.80
N LYS A 89 31.07 -12.34 -6.19
CA LYS A 89 32.34 -12.25 -6.91
C LYS A 89 32.73 -13.63 -7.42
N ASN A 90 32.98 -13.77 -8.72
CA ASN A 90 33.45 -15.02 -9.31
C ASN A 90 34.98 -15.20 -9.10
N LYS A 91 35.51 -16.38 -9.44
CA LYS A 91 36.95 -16.69 -9.28
C LYS A 91 37.86 -15.74 -10.06
N SER A 92 37.36 -15.11 -11.12
CA SER A 92 38.08 -14.11 -11.94
C SER A 92 37.96 -12.68 -11.40
N GLY A 93 37.32 -12.49 -10.25
CA GLY A 93 37.17 -11.18 -9.60
C GLY A 93 36.01 -10.32 -10.13
N ILE A 94 35.25 -10.80 -11.11
CA ILE A 94 34.08 -10.09 -11.67
C ILE A 94 32.93 -10.21 -10.68
N VAL A 95 32.26 -9.09 -10.40
CA VAL A 95 31.09 -9.05 -9.52
C VAL A 95 29.83 -9.16 -10.36
N GLU A 96 29.10 -10.25 -10.17
CA GLU A 96 27.79 -10.49 -10.78
C GLU A 96 26.67 -10.11 -9.80
N THR A 97 25.64 -9.46 -10.30
CA THR A 97 24.40 -9.21 -9.55
C THR A 97 23.42 -10.33 -9.87
N ARG A 98 23.00 -11.11 -8.87
CA ARG A 98 21.98 -12.15 -9.00
C ARG A 98 20.75 -11.80 -8.17
N LEU A 99 19.58 -12.02 -8.75
CA LEU A 99 18.32 -11.98 -8.04
C LEU A 99 18.12 -13.32 -7.32
N MET A 100 17.72 -13.27 -6.06
CA MET A 100 17.34 -14.47 -5.31
C MET A 100 15.91 -14.84 -5.66
N THR A 101 15.70 -16.11 -5.91
CA THR A 101 14.38 -16.72 -6.09
C THR A 101 13.84 -17.16 -4.73
N CYS A 102 12.59 -16.84 -4.43
CA CYS A 102 11.95 -17.29 -3.20
C CYS A 102 11.74 -18.81 -3.23
N GLU A 103 12.15 -19.53 -2.18
CA GLU A 103 11.97 -20.98 -2.08
C GLU A 103 10.49 -21.39 -1.92
N SER A 104 9.63 -20.47 -1.50
CA SER A 104 8.22 -20.74 -1.22
C SER A 104 7.33 -20.62 -2.46
N CYS A 105 7.44 -19.53 -3.22
CA CYS A 105 6.62 -19.29 -4.42
C CYS A 105 7.40 -19.42 -5.74
N GLY A 106 8.73 -19.52 -5.70
CA GLY A 106 9.56 -19.62 -6.90
C GLY A 106 9.73 -18.31 -7.68
N GLU A 107 9.25 -17.17 -7.17
CA GLU A 107 9.36 -15.88 -7.84
C GLU A 107 10.64 -15.11 -7.44
N GLU A 108 11.22 -14.39 -8.40
CA GLU A 108 12.30 -13.43 -8.17
C GLU A 108 11.76 -12.18 -7.44
N MET A 109 12.61 -11.50 -6.67
CA MET A 109 12.25 -10.30 -5.90
C MET A 109 11.17 -10.50 -4.83
N CYS A 110 10.75 -11.75 -4.59
CA CYS A 110 9.90 -12.10 -3.47
C CYS A 110 10.73 -12.22 -2.17
N CYS A 111 10.32 -11.49 -1.14
CA CYS A 111 10.99 -11.50 0.17
C CYS A 111 10.55 -12.65 1.10
N GLY A 112 9.68 -13.55 0.64
CA GLY A 112 9.18 -14.70 1.38
C GLY A 112 8.23 -14.39 2.54
N LYS A 113 7.99 -13.11 2.84
CA LYS A 113 7.17 -12.69 4.00
C LYS A 113 5.67 -12.85 3.78
N SER A 114 5.20 -12.62 2.54
CA SER A 114 3.78 -12.51 2.24
C SER A 114 3.34 -13.23 0.97
N CYS A 115 4.24 -13.92 0.26
CA CYS A 115 3.88 -14.66 -0.95
C CYS A 115 2.96 -15.85 -0.68
N GLY A 116 2.87 -16.31 0.56
CA GLY A 116 1.89 -17.32 0.99
C GLY A 116 0.55 -16.74 1.47
N ASP A 117 0.48 -15.43 1.71
CA ASP A 117 -0.72 -14.78 2.25
C ASP A 117 -1.78 -14.55 1.18
N PHE A 118 -1.35 -14.37 -0.07
CA PHE A 118 -2.22 -14.07 -1.20
C PHE A 118 -1.89 -14.99 -2.37
N ASN A 119 -2.69 -16.03 -2.57
CA ASN A 119 -2.61 -16.86 -3.76
C ASN A 119 -3.35 -16.16 -4.91
N TYR A 120 -2.64 -15.75 -5.95
CA TYR A 120 -3.21 -15.10 -7.14
C TYR A 120 -3.51 -16.08 -8.28
N ASP A 121 -3.07 -17.33 -8.17
CA ASP A 121 -3.10 -18.31 -9.27
C ASP A 121 -4.52 -18.80 -9.61
N LEU A 122 -5.50 -18.53 -8.75
CA LEU A 122 -6.85 -19.10 -8.88
C LEU A 122 -7.94 -18.07 -9.24
N TYR A 123 -7.60 -16.81 -9.52
CA TYR A 123 -8.58 -15.71 -9.71
C TYR A 123 -9.62 -15.57 -8.59
N ILE A 124 -9.37 -16.21 -7.44
CA ILE A 124 -10.19 -16.18 -6.24
C ILE A 124 -9.30 -15.77 -5.08
N ARG A 125 -9.83 -14.95 -4.17
CA ARG A 125 -9.14 -14.69 -2.90
C ARG A 125 -9.26 -15.93 -2.05
N VAL A 126 -8.16 -16.67 -1.90
CA VAL A 126 -8.07 -17.75 -0.92
C VAL A 126 -7.75 -17.14 0.44
N GLU A 127 -8.58 -17.38 1.46
CA GLU A 127 -8.32 -16.89 2.81
C GLU A 127 -7.04 -17.52 3.39
N ALA A 128 -6.14 -16.69 3.90
CA ALA A 128 -4.91 -17.14 4.54
C ALA A 128 -5.23 -17.95 5.81
N ARG A 129 -4.64 -19.15 5.93
CA ARG A 129 -4.77 -19.97 7.14
C ARG A 129 -3.89 -19.39 8.25
N VAL A 130 -4.49 -18.64 9.17
CA VAL A 130 -3.79 -18.14 10.36
C VAL A 130 -3.52 -19.31 11.31
N VAL A 131 -2.27 -19.80 11.35
CA VAL A 131 -1.84 -20.76 12.38
C VAL A 131 -1.78 -20.01 13.71
N LYS A 132 -2.69 -20.32 14.64
CA LYS A 132 -2.64 -19.77 15.99
C LYS A 132 -1.28 -20.13 16.61
N PRO A 133 -0.55 -19.17 17.21
CA PRO A 133 0.72 -19.47 17.86
C PRO A 133 0.49 -20.51 18.96
N LYS A 134 1.31 -21.57 18.98
CA LYS A 134 1.28 -22.57 20.06
C LYS A 134 1.57 -21.86 21.39
N PRO A 135 0.77 -22.08 22.44
CA PRO A 135 1.06 -21.52 23.76
C PRO A 135 2.42 -22.03 24.22
N VAL A 136 3.29 -21.09 24.62
CA VAL A 136 4.62 -21.39 25.16
C VAL A 136 4.41 -22.14 26.49
N PRO A 137 5.05 -23.31 26.71
CA PRO A 137 4.93 -24.01 27.97
C PRO A 137 5.53 -23.15 29.08
N MET A 138 4.74 -22.86 30.11
CA MET A 138 5.19 -22.19 31.32
C MET A 138 6.18 -23.12 32.03
N THR A 139 7.45 -22.74 32.05
CA THR A 139 8.46 -23.40 32.89
C THR A 139 8.22 -23.01 34.34
N THR A 140 7.77 -23.96 35.14
CA THR A 140 7.82 -23.92 36.62
C THR A 140 9.21 -24.21 37.13
#